data_AF-A0A1E7LI46-F1
#
_entry.id   AF-A0A1E7LI46-F1
#
_cell.length_a   1.000
_cell.length_b   1.000
_cell.length_c   1.000
_cell.angle_alpha   90.00
_cell.angle_beta   90.00
_cell.angle_gamma   90.00
#
_symmetry.space_group_name_H-M   'P 1'
#
loop_
_entity.id
_entity.type
_entity.pdbx_description
1 polymer ?
#
loop_
_entity_poly.entity_id
_entity_poly.type
_entity_poly.pdbx_seq_one_letter_code
_entity_poly.pdbx_strand_id
1 'polypeptide(L)'
;MSTPTSTSPLTEDRAELRPRRRLLRGLPWLVLRQHRIALAYVLGLSVLGTLAILYQRHEMAGALDAAGWPGKEVRYAVEDTRGYGYIVALLGGIPLILAFFVGAPLISADQENGTAQLVTTQSVTRRQWIVAKLGFAYGLALVCGVMLSAAFTWWWEPHRAFFSSKWVEGTIFDSTGPVLPALLLFTTALGVTVGVVVRRLLPAMVVTFLFTVVTQFVWDELRVKLGSTRMFTYPLDSELPSRFDESYEVDRWVGNAKGDLFGWGTCAEATDEAQNACIAKHGIINNVIEYLDYDQMAAMQWTAAGILLAGTALLTGFVLWRVSARPL
;
A
#
# COMPACT_ATOMS: atom_id res chain seq x y z
N MET A 1 91.00 -1.69 -13.07
CA MET A 1 90.06 -0.65 -13.53
C MET A 1 88.68 -1.24 -13.32
N SER A 2 88.07 -0.96 -12.17
CA SER A 2 86.83 -1.62 -11.73
C SER A 2 85.86 -0.53 -11.31
N THR A 3 84.86 -0.28 -12.14
CA THR A 3 83.76 0.65 -11.88
C THR A 3 82.74 -0.01 -10.94
N PRO A 4 82.24 0.68 -9.90
CA PRO A 4 81.16 0.17 -9.08
C PRO A 4 79.81 0.50 -9.74
N THR A 5 78.97 -0.53 -9.91
CA THR A 5 77.61 -0.40 -10.41
C THR A 5 76.71 0.14 -9.29
N SER A 6 76.19 1.35 -9.49
CA SER A 6 75.22 2.00 -8.62
C SER A 6 73.91 1.22 -8.59
N THR A 7 73.45 0.83 -7.40
CA THR A 7 72.11 0.28 -7.16
C THR A 7 71.22 1.41 -6.68
N SER A 8 70.34 1.89 -7.56
CA SER A 8 69.27 2.83 -7.21
C SER A 8 68.14 2.08 -6.50
N PRO A 9 67.65 2.50 -5.32
CA PRO A 9 66.47 1.91 -4.73
C PRO A 9 65.24 2.46 -5.47
N LEU A 10 64.48 1.57 -6.11
CA LEU A 10 63.12 1.86 -6.54
C LEU A 10 62.29 2.16 -5.29
N THR A 11 62.07 3.45 -5.02
CA THR A 11 60.99 3.92 -4.15
C THR A 11 59.68 3.47 -4.77
N GLU A 12 59.21 2.31 -4.35
CA GLU A 12 57.87 1.82 -4.60
C GLU A 12 56.89 2.75 -3.90
N ASP A 13 56.34 3.68 -4.69
CA ASP A 13 55.30 4.61 -4.30
C ASP A 13 54.06 3.78 -3.94
N ARG A 14 53.94 3.40 -2.66
CA ARG A 14 52.74 2.79 -2.10
C ARG A 14 51.65 3.84 -2.13
N ALA A 15 51.00 3.96 -3.28
CA ALA A 15 49.73 4.64 -3.42
C ALA A 15 48.78 4.07 -2.35
N GLU A 16 48.58 4.86 -1.29
CA GLU A 16 47.65 4.56 -0.23
C GLU A 16 46.25 4.38 -0.84
N LEU A 17 45.87 3.14 -1.10
CA LEU A 17 44.48 2.75 -1.33
C LEU A 17 43.71 3.07 -0.05
N ARG A 18 43.24 4.31 0.08
CA ARG A 18 42.32 4.72 1.14
C ARG A 18 41.18 3.70 1.15
N PRO A 19 40.99 2.94 2.24
CA PRO A 19 39.92 1.97 2.30
C PRO A 19 38.61 2.71 2.13
N ARG A 20 37.91 2.45 1.01
CA ARG A 20 36.54 2.94 0.77
C ARG A 20 35.74 2.67 2.03
N ARG A 21 35.35 3.74 2.75
CA ARG A 21 34.50 3.66 3.94
C ARG A 21 33.19 3.01 3.52
N ARG A 22 33.07 1.69 3.68
CA ARG A 22 31.79 0.99 3.53
C ARG A 22 30.89 1.49 4.65
N LEU A 23 29.81 2.19 4.28
CA LEU A 23 28.81 2.77 5.17
C LEU A 23 28.14 1.73 6.09
N LEU A 24 28.15 0.45 5.69
CA LEU A 24 27.61 -0.66 6.45
C LEU A 24 28.74 -1.63 6.81
N ARG A 25 29.02 -1.80 8.11
CA ARG A 25 29.96 -2.80 8.64
C ARG A 25 29.21 -3.83 9.50
N GLY A 26 29.72 -5.06 9.53
CA GLY A 26 29.18 -6.12 10.39
C GLY A 26 27.84 -6.69 9.92
N LEU A 27 26.93 -6.90 10.86
CA LEU A 27 25.71 -7.68 10.67
C LEU A 27 24.71 -7.09 9.63
N PRO A 28 24.45 -5.77 9.57
CA PRO A 28 23.55 -5.20 8.55
C PRO A 28 24.05 -5.42 7.12
N TRP A 29 25.38 -5.39 6.92
CA TRP A 29 25.98 -5.70 5.63
C TRP A 29 25.77 -7.16 5.23
N LEU A 30 25.85 -8.08 6.19
CA LEU A 30 25.62 -9.51 5.95
C LEU A 30 24.17 -9.80 5.58
N VAL A 31 23.21 -9.22 6.31
CA VAL A 31 21.76 -9.31 5.98
C VAL A 31 21.50 -8.77 4.57
N LEU A 32 22.06 -7.60 4.25
CA LEU A 32 21.89 -7.01 2.92
C LEU A 32 22.50 -7.90 1.82
N ARG A 33 23.66 -8.51 2.07
CA ARG A 33 24.28 -9.44 1.12
C ARG A 33 23.47 -10.73 0.95
N GLN A 34 22.90 -11.26 2.04
CA GLN A 34 22.05 -12.45 2.02
C GLN A 34 20.76 -12.20 1.22
N HIS A 35 20.11 -11.05 1.43
CA HIS A 35 18.84 -10.70 0.79
C HIS A 35 18.99 -9.81 -0.45
N ARG A 36 20.18 -9.69 -1.03
CA ARG A 36 20.47 -8.76 -2.14
C ARG A 36 19.58 -8.96 -3.38
N ILE A 37 19.19 -10.21 -3.65
CA ILE A 37 18.35 -10.57 -4.80
C ILE A 37 16.92 -10.10 -4.54
N ALA A 38 16.35 -10.42 -3.38
CA ALA A 38 15.04 -9.94 -2.97
C ALA A 38 14.99 -8.40 -2.93
N LEU A 39 16.02 -7.75 -2.39
CA LEU A 39 16.16 -6.30 -2.39
C LEU A 39 16.17 -5.74 -3.82
N ALA A 40 16.96 -6.31 -4.72
CA ALA A 40 17.05 -5.84 -6.11
C ALA A 40 15.71 -5.98 -6.85
N TYR A 41 15.00 -7.09 -6.66
CA TYR A 41 13.69 -7.28 -7.28
C TYR A 41 12.62 -6.36 -6.72
N VAL A 42 12.52 -6.22 -5.40
CA VAL A 42 11.49 -5.36 -4.77
C VAL A 42 11.74 -3.89 -5.07
N LEU A 43 12.99 -3.43 -4.95
CA LEU A 43 13.34 -2.05 -5.32
C LEU A 43 13.18 -1.82 -6.83
N GLY A 44 13.64 -2.77 -7.66
CA GLY A 44 13.48 -2.70 -9.11
C GLY A 44 12.02 -2.60 -9.51
N LEU A 45 11.16 -3.45 -8.95
CA LEU A 45 9.72 -3.42 -9.18
C LEU A 45 9.09 -2.11 -8.71
N SER A 46 9.49 -1.60 -7.54
CA SER A 46 8.97 -0.33 -7.02
C SER A 46 9.42 0.85 -7.87
N VAL A 47 10.67 0.88 -8.33
CA VAL A 47 11.19 1.92 -9.23
C VAL A 47 10.48 1.85 -10.59
N LEU A 48 10.31 0.66 -11.16
CA LEU A 48 9.55 0.47 -12.39
C LEU A 48 8.09 0.89 -12.23
N GLY A 49 7.46 0.58 -11.10
CA GLY A 49 6.11 1.04 -10.77
C GLY A 49 6.00 2.56 -10.70
N THR A 50 6.95 3.22 -10.01
CA THR A 50 7.03 4.68 -9.98
C THR A 50 7.21 5.26 -11.37
N LEU A 51 8.12 4.72 -12.18
CA LEU A 51 8.33 5.17 -13.57
C LEU A 51 7.07 4.98 -14.43
N ALA A 52 6.35 3.88 -14.26
CA ALA A 52 5.09 3.64 -14.94
C ALA A 52 4.01 4.66 -14.54
N ILE A 53 3.92 4.99 -13.24
CA ILE A 53 3.01 6.04 -12.74
C ILE A 53 3.38 7.40 -13.35
N LEU A 54 4.66 7.75 -13.38
CA LEU A 54 5.13 9.00 -13.98
C LEU A 54 4.86 9.08 -15.47
N TYR A 55 5.05 7.96 -16.18
CA TYR A 55 4.74 7.84 -17.60
C TYR A 55 3.24 8.02 -17.84
N GLN A 56 2.40 7.32 -17.09
CA GLN A 56 0.95 7.42 -17.23
C GLN A 56 0.43 8.83 -16.93
N ARG A 57 1.00 9.48 -15.90
CA ARG A 57 0.72 10.88 -15.59
C ARG A 57 1.08 11.81 -16.74
N HIS A 58 2.25 11.59 -17.37
CA HIS A 58 2.68 12.40 -18.52
C HIS A 58 1.78 12.18 -19.74
N GLU A 59 1.44 10.93 -20.05
CA GLU A 59 0.54 10.59 -21.16
C GLU A 59 -0.84 11.22 -20.95
N MET A 60 -1.39 11.09 -19.74
CA MET A 60 -2.67 11.68 -19.37
C MET A 60 -2.65 13.21 -19.49
N ALA A 61 -1.62 13.87 -18.96
CA ALA A 61 -1.49 15.32 -19.07
C ALA A 61 -1.43 15.77 -20.53
N GLY A 62 -0.64 15.09 -21.37
CA GLY A 62 -0.58 15.38 -22.80
C GLY A 62 -1.90 15.16 -23.54
N ALA A 63 -2.66 14.12 -23.17
CA ALA A 63 -3.98 13.86 -23.74
C ALA A 63 -5.01 14.93 -23.33
N LEU A 64 -4.98 15.37 -22.06
CA LEU A 64 -5.83 16.43 -21.55
C LEU A 64 -5.49 17.78 -22.19
N ASP A 65 -4.21 18.12 -22.31
CA ASP A 65 -3.75 19.34 -22.98
C ASP A 65 -4.16 19.35 -24.45
N ALA A 66 -4.00 18.23 -25.16
CA ALA A 66 -4.41 18.08 -26.56
C ALA A 66 -5.94 18.21 -26.74
N ALA A 67 -6.72 17.79 -25.74
CA ALA A 67 -8.17 17.97 -25.71
C ALA A 67 -8.60 19.40 -25.31
N GLY A 68 -7.66 20.24 -24.84
CA GLY A 68 -7.89 21.63 -24.48
C GLY A 68 -8.29 21.86 -23.03
N TRP A 69 -8.03 20.91 -22.12
CA TRP A 69 -8.17 21.11 -20.68
C TRP A 69 -7.06 22.04 -20.16
N PRO A 70 -7.32 22.93 -19.17
CA PRO A 70 -8.57 23.15 -18.44
C PRO A 70 -9.56 24.11 -19.14
N GLY A 71 -9.27 24.59 -20.35
CA GLY A 71 -10.10 25.59 -21.04
C GLY A 71 -11.40 25.04 -21.66
N LYS A 72 -11.52 23.72 -21.81
CA LYS A 72 -12.71 23.01 -22.29
C LYS A 72 -13.05 21.87 -21.33
N GLU A 73 -14.34 21.58 -21.22
CA GLU A 73 -14.77 20.33 -20.60
C GLU A 73 -14.35 19.15 -21.48
N VAL A 74 -13.63 18.20 -20.88
CA VAL A 74 -13.13 17.00 -21.55
C VAL A 74 -13.71 15.79 -20.84
N ARG A 75 -14.32 14.88 -21.61
CA ARG A 75 -14.76 13.58 -21.09
C ARG A 75 -13.64 12.56 -21.31
N TYR A 76 -12.85 12.33 -20.27
CA TYR A 76 -11.74 11.39 -20.24
C TYR A 76 -11.84 10.52 -18.99
N ALA A 77 -11.70 9.20 -19.15
CA ALA A 77 -11.69 8.25 -18.04
C ALA A 77 -10.31 7.58 -17.97
N VAL A 78 -9.63 7.74 -16.84
CA VAL A 78 -8.30 7.15 -16.63
C VAL A 78 -8.37 5.62 -16.69
N GLU A 79 -9.47 5.04 -16.21
CA GLU A 79 -9.68 3.58 -16.16
C GLU A 79 -9.74 2.91 -17.54
N ASP A 80 -10.05 3.65 -18.61
CA ASP A 80 -10.03 3.13 -19.99
C ASP A 80 -8.59 2.93 -20.51
N THR A 81 -7.59 3.48 -19.81
CA THR A 81 -6.19 3.27 -20.16
C THR A 81 -5.68 1.93 -19.66
N ARG A 82 -5.01 1.18 -20.56
CA ARG A 82 -4.37 -0.09 -20.19
C ARG A 82 -3.36 0.07 -19.05
N GLY A 83 -2.69 1.21 -18.96
CA GLY A 83 -1.69 1.48 -17.92
C GLY A 83 -2.27 1.58 -16.51
N TYR A 84 -3.47 2.14 -16.35
CA TYR A 84 -4.12 2.24 -15.05
C TYR A 84 -4.34 0.86 -14.39
N GLY A 85 -4.88 -0.10 -15.15
CA GLY A 85 -5.12 -1.45 -14.63
C GLY A 85 -3.85 -2.15 -14.13
N TYR A 86 -2.71 -1.97 -14.84
CA TYR A 86 -1.43 -2.52 -14.39
C TYR A 86 -0.91 -1.85 -13.13
N ILE A 87 -1.06 -0.53 -13.00
CA ILE A 87 -0.63 0.22 -11.82
C ILE A 87 -1.45 -0.20 -10.59
N VAL A 88 -2.78 -0.29 -10.72
CA VAL A 88 -3.66 -0.73 -9.63
C VAL A 88 -3.36 -2.17 -9.23
N ALA A 89 -3.19 -3.07 -10.18
CA ALA A 89 -2.83 -4.46 -9.90
C ALA A 89 -1.46 -4.57 -9.19
N LEU A 90 -0.49 -3.73 -9.60
CA LEU A 90 0.81 -3.65 -8.94
C LEU A 90 0.68 -3.15 -7.50
N LEU A 91 0.01 -2.02 -7.28
CA LEU A 91 -0.13 -1.41 -5.95
C LEU A 91 -0.93 -2.31 -4.99
N GLY A 92 -2.00 -2.94 -5.46
CA GLY A 92 -2.77 -3.91 -4.67
C GLY A 92 -2.01 -5.22 -4.40
N GLY A 93 -1.08 -5.60 -5.28
CA GLY A 93 -0.27 -6.82 -5.15
C GLY A 93 0.98 -6.67 -4.29
N ILE A 94 1.57 -5.48 -4.19
CA ILE A 94 2.82 -5.24 -3.44
C ILE A 94 2.75 -5.64 -1.96
N PRO A 95 1.67 -5.37 -1.19
CA PRO A 95 1.54 -5.83 0.18
C PRO A 95 1.70 -7.35 0.32
N LEU A 96 1.13 -8.11 -0.63
CA LEU A 96 1.22 -9.56 -0.69
C LEU A 96 2.63 -10.02 -1.10
N ILE A 97 3.21 -9.41 -2.13
CA ILE A 97 4.58 -9.73 -2.60
C ILE A 97 5.58 -9.53 -1.46
N LEU A 98 5.50 -8.42 -0.73
CA LEU A 98 6.38 -8.16 0.42
C LEU A 98 6.16 -9.16 1.55
N ALA A 99 4.91 -9.42 1.94
CA ALA A 99 4.61 -10.40 2.98
C ALA A 99 5.16 -11.79 2.62
N PHE A 100 4.94 -12.22 1.38
CA PHE A 100 5.22 -13.56 0.90
C PHE A 100 6.71 -13.81 0.59
N PHE A 101 7.38 -12.88 -0.09
CA PHE A 101 8.78 -13.05 -0.53
C PHE A 101 9.81 -12.44 0.42
N VAL A 102 9.44 -11.42 1.20
CA VAL A 102 10.35 -10.78 2.15
C VAL A 102 10.02 -11.18 3.57
N GLY A 103 8.76 -11.04 4.00
CA GLY A 103 8.34 -11.28 5.38
C GLY A 103 8.47 -12.75 5.82
N ALA A 104 7.73 -13.64 5.16
CA ALA A 104 7.65 -15.05 5.53
C ALA A 104 9.02 -15.77 5.51
N PRO A 105 9.86 -15.60 4.46
CA PRO A 105 11.15 -16.26 4.37
C PRO A 105 12.20 -15.67 5.32
N LEU A 106 12.01 -14.45 5.84
CA LEU A 106 13.02 -13.70 6.60
C LEU A 106 13.61 -14.47 7.78
N ILE A 107 12.78 -15.29 8.42
CA ILE A 107 13.16 -16.12 9.57
C ILE A 107 12.95 -17.60 9.29
N SER A 108 11.88 -17.99 8.58
CA SER A 108 11.60 -19.41 8.30
C SER A 108 12.69 -20.08 7.48
N ALA A 109 13.31 -19.38 6.52
CA ALA A 109 14.40 -19.93 5.72
C ALA A 109 15.66 -20.21 6.56
N ASP A 110 15.97 -19.38 7.55
CA ASP A 110 17.13 -19.59 8.41
C ASP A 110 16.90 -20.67 9.46
N GLN A 111 15.65 -20.89 9.87
CA GLN A 111 15.27 -22.00 10.74
C GLN A 111 15.35 -23.32 9.99
N GLU A 112 14.87 -23.36 8.76
CA GLU A 112 14.93 -24.57 7.92
C GLU A 112 16.35 -24.95 7.53
N ASN A 113 17.20 -23.97 7.19
CA ASN A 113 18.59 -24.21 6.82
C ASN A 113 19.57 -24.31 8.01
N GLY A 114 19.09 -24.19 9.25
CA GLY A 114 19.93 -24.22 10.46
C GLY A 114 20.86 -23.00 10.64
N THR A 115 20.79 -22.00 9.77
CA THR A 115 21.54 -20.74 9.87
C THR A 115 21.30 -20.04 11.20
N ALA A 116 20.09 -20.14 11.75
CA ALA A 116 19.75 -19.59 13.06
C ALA A 116 20.61 -20.16 14.19
N GLN A 117 21.03 -21.43 14.11
CA GLN A 117 21.90 -22.06 15.11
C GLN A 117 23.36 -21.63 14.92
N LEU A 118 23.83 -21.55 13.67
CA LEU A 118 25.20 -21.11 13.34
C LEU A 118 25.50 -19.66 13.73
N VAL A 119 24.52 -18.77 13.65
CA VAL A 119 24.70 -17.36 14.08
C VAL A 119 24.86 -17.28 15.60
N THR A 120 24.21 -18.18 16.35
CA THR A 120 24.25 -18.16 17.82
C THR A 120 25.55 -18.67 18.43
N THR A 121 26.38 -19.34 17.64
CA THR A 121 27.74 -19.75 18.03
C THR A 121 28.79 -18.69 17.70
N GLN A 122 28.45 -17.70 16.88
CA GLN A 122 29.27 -16.53 16.62
C GLN A 122 29.00 -15.45 17.68
N SER A 123 29.91 -14.48 17.85
CA SER A 123 29.85 -13.42 18.87
C SER A 123 28.69 -12.41 18.72
N VAL A 124 27.63 -12.77 17.98
CA VAL A 124 26.44 -11.97 17.71
C VAL A 124 25.28 -12.47 18.55
N THR A 125 24.63 -11.57 19.29
CA THR A 125 23.43 -11.95 20.05
C THR A 125 22.22 -12.17 19.13
N ARG A 126 21.33 -13.11 19.49
CA ARG A 126 20.06 -13.37 18.76
C ARG A 126 19.24 -12.10 18.54
N ARG A 127 19.20 -11.21 19.53
CA ARG A 127 18.45 -9.95 19.46
C ARG A 127 19.02 -9.00 18.42
N GLN A 128 20.35 -8.83 18.37
CA GLN A 128 20.99 -8.01 17.33
C GLN A 128 20.73 -8.57 15.93
N TRP A 129 20.71 -9.90 15.79
CA TRP A 129 20.40 -10.56 14.53
C TRP A 129 18.98 -10.29 14.03
N ILE A 130 17.97 -10.48 14.89
CA ILE A 130 16.58 -10.19 14.54
C ILE A 130 16.37 -8.70 14.25
N VAL A 131 16.93 -7.81 15.08
CA VAL A 131 16.78 -6.36 14.88
C VAL A 131 17.33 -5.92 13.51
N ALA A 132 18.47 -6.46 13.08
CA ALA A 132 19.02 -6.12 11.77
C ALA A 132 18.13 -6.63 10.61
N LYS A 133 17.53 -7.81 10.75
CA LYS A 133 16.61 -8.37 9.75
C LYS A 133 15.30 -7.61 9.66
N LEU A 134 14.70 -7.31 10.81
CA LEU A 134 13.50 -6.48 10.88
C LEU A 134 13.77 -5.08 10.34
N GLY A 135 14.90 -4.47 10.70
CA GLY A 135 15.32 -3.17 10.17
C GLY A 135 15.48 -3.18 8.64
N PHE A 136 16.03 -4.26 8.07
CA PHE A 136 16.08 -4.46 6.63
C PHE A 136 14.69 -4.56 6.00
N ALA A 137 13.82 -5.45 6.53
CA ALA A 137 12.51 -5.70 5.96
C ALA A 137 11.59 -4.47 6.06
N TYR A 138 11.55 -3.82 7.22
CA TYR A 138 10.75 -2.61 7.43
C TYR A 138 11.33 -1.40 6.71
N GLY A 139 12.66 -1.28 6.62
CA GLY A 139 13.29 -0.23 5.81
C GLY A 139 12.93 -0.36 4.33
N LEU A 140 12.98 -1.59 3.79
CA LEU A 140 12.58 -1.87 2.41
C LEU A 140 11.10 -1.56 2.18
N ALA A 141 10.21 -2.07 3.05
CA ALA A 141 8.77 -1.83 2.97
C ALA A 141 8.42 -0.32 3.04
N LEU A 142 9.03 0.40 3.98
CA LEU A 142 8.81 1.84 4.15
C LEU A 142 9.27 2.65 2.94
N VAL A 143 10.48 2.40 2.43
CA VAL A 143 11.01 3.13 1.27
C VAL A 143 10.14 2.89 0.04
N CYS A 144 9.77 1.63 -0.23
CA CYS A 144 8.92 1.30 -1.38
C CYS A 144 7.52 1.91 -1.23
N GLY A 145 6.90 1.77 -0.05
CA GLY A 145 5.56 2.29 0.22
C GLY A 145 5.48 3.80 0.12
N VAL A 146 6.44 4.53 0.70
CA VAL A 146 6.48 6.00 0.63
C VAL A 146 6.69 6.46 -0.81
N MET A 147 7.63 5.84 -1.53
CA MET A 147 7.91 6.22 -2.92
C MET A 147 6.70 6.01 -3.83
N LEU A 148 6.07 4.83 -3.76
CA LEU A 148 4.91 4.50 -4.59
C LEU A 148 3.67 5.32 -4.20
N SER A 149 3.43 5.51 -2.90
CA SER A 149 2.33 6.33 -2.40
C SER A 149 2.46 7.78 -2.84
N ALA A 150 3.66 8.36 -2.70
CA ALA A 150 3.91 9.73 -3.13
C ALA A 150 3.73 9.88 -4.65
N ALA A 151 4.25 8.93 -5.44
CA ALA A 151 4.09 8.96 -6.89
C ALA A 151 2.62 8.85 -7.32
N PHE A 152 1.87 7.92 -6.72
CA PHE A 152 0.46 7.71 -7.04
C PHE A 152 -0.40 8.89 -6.58
N THR A 153 -0.19 9.40 -5.36
CA THR A 153 -0.89 10.60 -4.86
C THR A 153 -0.64 11.80 -5.77
N TRP A 154 0.60 12.00 -6.22
CA TRP A 154 0.95 13.10 -7.12
C TRP A 154 0.34 12.98 -8.53
N TRP A 155 0.06 11.77 -8.98
CA TRP A 155 -0.68 11.54 -10.23
C TRP A 155 -2.18 11.78 -10.04
N TRP A 156 -2.75 11.20 -9.00
CA TRP A 156 -4.19 11.15 -8.76
C TRP A 156 -4.76 12.50 -8.31
N GLU A 157 -4.18 13.14 -7.30
CA GLU A 157 -4.79 14.31 -6.62
C GLU A 157 -5.17 15.47 -7.55
N PRO A 158 -4.32 15.90 -8.53
CA PRO A 158 -4.68 16.98 -9.46
C PRO A 158 -5.73 16.58 -10.51
N HIS A 159 -5.93 15.28 -10.74
CA HIS A 159 -6.74 14.75 -11.83
C HIS A 159 -7.90 13.86 -11.37
N ARG A 160 -8.19 13.88 -10.08
CA ARG A 160 -9.26 13.16 -9.37
C ARG A 160 -10.60 13.10 -10.11
N ALA A 161 -11.01 14.18 -10.78
CA ALA A 161 -12.27 14.23 -11.55
C ALA A 161 -12.33 13.29 -12.76
N PHE A 162 -11.18 12.81 -13.25
CA PHE A 162 -11.07 11.89 -14.39
C PHE A 162 -10.95 10.42 -13.98
N PHE A 163 -10.86 10.14 -12.67
CA PHE A 163 -10.93 8.79 -12.15
C PHE A 163 -12.41 8.47 -11.87
N SER A 164 -12.90 7.40 -12.47
CA SER A 164 -14.23 6.88 -12.16
C SER A 164 -14.29 6.26 -10.77
N SER A 165 -13.15 5.76 -10.27
CA SER A 165 -13.02 5.30 -8.89
C SER A 165 -13.09 6.50 -7.92
N LYS A 166 -13.93 6.41 -6.89
CA LYS A 166 -14.00 7.39 -5.80
C LYS A 166 -12.88 7.17 -4.80
N TRP A 167 -12.57 8.22 -4.05
CA TRP A 167 -11.46 8.28 -3.12
C TRP A 167 -11.50 7.26 -1.97
N VAL A 168 -12.68 6.74 -1.62
CA VAL A 168 -12.88 5.73 -0.54
C VAL A 168 -12.48 4.33 -1.01
N GLU A 169 -12.52 4.06 -2.30
CA GLU A 169 -12.28 2.72 -2.82
C GLU A 169 -10.80 2.32 -2.65
N GLY A 170 -10.56 1.03 -2.45
CA GLY A 170 -9.24 0.53 -2.07
C GLY A 170 -8.14 0.82 -3.07
N THR A 171 -8.49 0.94 -4.36
CA THR A 171 -7.56 1.28 -5.43
C THR A 171 -6.89 2.63 -5.18
N ILE A 172 -7.63 3.61 -4.64
CA ILE A 172 -7.15 4.96 -4.36
C ILE A 172 -6.77 5.12 -2.89
N PHE A 173 -7.66 4.75 -1.97
CA PHE A 173 -7.49 5.00 -0.55
C PHE A 173 -6.25 4.31 0.01
N ASP A 174 -6.03 3.04 -0.35
CA ASP A 174 -4.90 2.26 0.15
C ASP A 174 -3.59 2.62 -0.55
N SER A 175 -3.66 3.21 -1.75
CA SER A 175 -2.51 3.59 -2.57
C SER A 175 -1.99 4.99 -2.30
N THR A 176 -2.75 5.83 -1.59
CA THR A 176 -2.43 7.23 -1.34
C THR A 176 -2.06 7.50 0.12
N GLY A 177 -1.37 8.62 0.34
CA GLY A 177 -1.07 9.12 1.68
C GLY A 177 -0.31 8.12 2.58
N PRO A 178 -0.60 8.10 3.90
CA PRO A 178 0.12 7.26 4.86
C PRO A 178 -0.33 5.78 4.86
N VAL A 179 -1.41 5.43 4.14
CA VAL A 179 -2.01 4.09 4.20
C VAL A 179 -1.12 3.05 3.54
N LEU A 180 -0.63 3.29 2.33
CA LEU A 180 0.23 2.32 1.63
C LEU A 180 1.47 1.95 2.46
N PRO A 181 2.31 2.91 2.94
CA PRO A 181 3.44 2.56 3.80
C PRO A 181 3.05 1.76 5.05
N ALA A 182 1.95 2.13 5.71
CA ALA A 182 1.46 1.44 6.90
C ALA A 182 1.00 0.01 6.58
N LEU A 183 0.34 -0.19 5.45
CA LEU A 183 -0.11 -1.49 4.97
C LEU A 183 1.09 -2.39 4.65
N LEU A 184 2.11 -1.88 3.97
CA LEU A 184 3.32 -2.65 3.66
C LEU A 184 4.08 -3.05 4.92
N LEU A 185 4.17 -2.16 5.91
CA LEU A 185 4.77 -2.49 7.21
C LEU A 185 3.97 -3.57 7.93
N PHE A 186 2.64 -3.45 7.96
CA PHE A 186 1.75 -4.41 8.61
C PHE A 186 1.83 -5.80 7.97
N THR A 187 1.68 -5.91 6.64
CA THR A 187 1.71 -7.20 5.95
C THR A 187 3.11 -7.83 6.01
N THR A 188 4.18 -7.02 6.01
CA THR A 188 5.55 -7.51 6.25
C THR A 188 5.66 -8.09 7.66
N ALA A 189 5.18 -7.39 8.70
CA ALA A 189 5.20 -7.88 10.08
C ALA A 189 4.36 -9.16 10.25
N LEU A 190 3.22 -9.24 9.57
CA LEU A 190 2.38 -10.44 9.50
C LEU A 190 3.15 -11.62 8.92
N GLY A 191 3.78 -11.45 7.75
CA GLY A 191 4.60 -12.49 7.13
C GLY A 191 5.76 -12.94 8.01
N VAL A 192 6.49 -12.00 8.62
CA VAL A 192 7.57 -12.33 9.57
C VAL A 192 7.03 -13.14 10.76
N THR A 193 5.88 -12.75 11.30
CA THR A 193 5.25 -13.46 12.43
C THR A 193 4.88 -14.89 12.06
N VAL A 194 4.26 -15.09 10.89
CA VAL A 194 3.96 -16.42 10.36
C VAL A 194 5.25 -17.22 10.18
N GLY A 195 6.30 -16.62 9.62
CA GLY A 195 7.61 -17.25 9.44
C GLY A 195 8.21 -17.79 10.74
N VAL A 196 8.14 -17.01 11.83
CA VAL A 196 8.62 -17.40 13.17
C VAL A 196 7.82 -18.57 13.76
N VAL A 197 6.52 -18.59 13.53
CA VAL A 197 5.61 -19.60 14.10
C VAL A 197 5.70 -20.92 13.33
N VAL A 198 5.69 -20.87 12.00
CA VAL A 198 5.61 -22.05 11.14
C VAL A 198 6.97 -22.74 10.95
N ARG A 199 8.08 -22.00 11.01
CA ARG A 199 9.47 -22.50 10.98
C ARG A 199 9.94 -23.20 9.70
N ARG A 200 9.04 -23.61 8.82
CA ARG A 200 9.32 -24.18 7.49
C ARG A 200 8.95 -23.17 6.41
N LEU A 201 9.80 -23.01 5.39
CA LEU A 201 9.67 -21.98 4.36
C LEU A 201 8.38 -22.13 3.55
N LEU A 202 8.19 -23.27 2.88
CA LEU A 202 7.03 -23.46 2.00
C LEU A 202 5.70 -23.35 2.76
N PRO A 203 5.50 -24.02 3.91
CA PRO A 203 4.29 -23.84 4.70
C PRO A 203 4.11 -22.39 5.19
N ALA A 204 5.19 -21.70 5.60
CA ALA A 204 5.10 -20.31 6.04
C ALA A 204 4.63 -19.38 4.92
N MET A 205 5.13 -19.58 3.70
CA MET A 205 4.73 -18.81 2.53
C MET A 205 3.24 -19.00 2.21
N VAL A 206 2.76 -20.24 2.20
CA VAL A 206 1.33 -20.56 1.95
C VAL A 206 0.43 -19.93 3.02
N VAL A 207 0.78 -20.11 4.30
CA VAL A 207 0.01 -19.53 5.41
C VAL A 207 0.01 -18.00 5.33
N THR A 208 1.15 -17.39 5.01
CA THR A 208 1.25 -15.93 4.86
C THR A 208 0.37 -15.41 3.73
N PHE A 209 0.34 -16.10 2.60
CA PHE A 209 -0.55 -15.76 1.48
C PHE A 209 -2.01 -15.72 1.95
N LEU A 210 -2.48 -16.80 2.59
CA LEU A 210 -3.86 -16.90 3.05
C LEU A 210 -4.22 -15.80 4.07
N PHE A 211 -3.37 -15.58 5.07
CA PHE A 211 -3.60 -14.52 6.07
C PHE A 211 -3.58 -13.12 5.46
N THR A 212 -2.73 -12.87 4.46
CA THR A 212 -2.67 -11.56 3.78
C THR A 212 -3.93 -11.32 2.95
N VAL A 213 -4.42 -12.33 2.23
CA VAL A 213 -5.68 -12.25 1.48
C VAL A 213 -6.85 -11.98 2.42
N VAL A 214 -6.98 -12.75 3.51
CA VAL A 214 -8.04 -12.52 4.51
C VAL A 214 -7.94 -11.11 5.11
N THR A 215 -6.71 -10.66 5.40
CA THR A 215 -6.45 -9.31 5.90
C THR A 215 -6.96 -8.25 4.91
N GLN A 216 -6.69 -8.40 3.61
CA GLN A 216 -7.15 -7.46 2.58
C GLN A 216 -8.69 -7.41 2.51
N PHE A 217 -9.37 -8.56 2.58
CA PHE A 217 -10.83 -8.60 2.65
C PHE A 217 -11.38 -7.89 3.89
N VAL A 218 -10.82 -8.18 5.08
CA VAL A 218 -11.25 -7.53 6.33
C VAL A 218 -10.96 -6.03 6.30
N TRP A 219 -9.85 -5.64 5.68
CA TRP A 219 -9.45 -4.24 5.55
C TRP A 219 -10.44 -3.45 4.69
N ASP A 220 -10.89 -4.04 3.58
CA ASP A 220 -11.86 -3.43 2.67
C ASP A 220 -13.19 -3.10 3.39
N GLU A 221 -13.67 -4.05 4.20
CA GLU A 221 -14.87 -3.89 5.05
C GLU A 221 -14.69 -2.86 6.16
N LEU A 222 -13.49 -2.77 6.74
CA LEU A 222 -13.19 -1.83 7.80
C LEU A 222 -13.08 -0.40 7.27
N ARG A 223 -12.53 -0.22 6.07
CA ARG A 223 -12.21 1.09 5.48
C ARG A 223 -13.43 2.00 5.37
N VAL A 224 -14.53 1.49 4.83
CA VAL A 224 -15.77 2.25 4.65
C VAL A 224 -16.36 2.68 6.01
N LYS A 225 -16.12 1.90 7.06
CA LYS A 225 -16.59 2.16 8.44
C LYS A 225 -15.72 3.16 9.21
N LEU A 226 -14.60 3.59 8.66
CA LEU A 226 -13.75 4.63 9.29
C LEU A 226 -14.34 6.03 9.15
N GLY A 227 -15.21 6.23 8.15
CA GLY A 227 -15.86 7.50 7.88
C GLY A 227 -17.13 7.71 8.70
N SER A 228 -17.48 8.97 8.91
CA SER A 228 -18.80 9.34 9.44
C SER A 228 -19.73 9.67 8.28
N THR A 229 -20.73 8.83 8.07
CA THR A 229 -21.69 9.04 7.00
C THR A 229 -22.60 10.23 7.31
N ARG A 230 -22.95 10.98 6.28
CA ARG A 230 -23.84 12.15 6.37
C ARG A 230 -25.04 11.92 5.44
N MET A 231 -26.20 12.42 5.84
CA MET A 231 -27.44 12.33 5.06
C MET A 231 -27.72 13.66 4.37
N PHE A 232 -28.12 13.62 3.10
CA PHE A 232 -28.63 14.79 2.39
C PHE A 232 -29.93 14.46 1.66
N THR A 233 -30.92 15.34 1.84
CA THR A 233 -32.26 15.20 1.27
C THR A 233 -32.47 16.27 0.20
N TYR A 234 -32.98 15.87 -0.96
CA TYR A 234 -33.29 16.77 -2.08
C TYR A 234 -34.60 16.34 -2.77
N PRO A 235 -35.31 17.25 -3.46
CA PRO A 235 -36.57 16.93 -4.12
C PRO A 235 -36.46 15.78 -5.13
N LEU A 236 -37.51 14.96 -5.24
CA LEU A 236 -37.53 13.78 -6.13
C LEU A 236 -37.24 14.14 -7.59
N ASP A 237 -37.81 15.25 -8.06
CA ASP A 237 -37.73 15.73 -9.45
C ASP A 237 -36.47 16.58 -9.74
N SER A 238 -35.54 16.65 -8.79
CA SER A 238 -34.32 17.45 -8.94
C SER A 238 -33.08 16.56 -9.06
N GLU A 239 -32.09 17.05 -9.79
CA GLU A 239 -30.78 16.38 -9.88
C GLU A 239 -29.95 16.62 -8.61
N LEU A 240 -29.04 15.69 -8.32
CA LEU A 240 -28.13 15.82 -7.19
C LEU A 240 -27.21 17.05 -7.42
N PRO A 241 -27.07 17.97 -6.45
CA PRO A 241 -26.21 19.13 -6.62
C PRO A 241 -24.75 18.75 -6.91
N SER A 242 -24.10 19.45 -7.86
CA SER A 242 -22.72 19.16 -8.28
C SER A 242 -21.66 19.20 -7.18
N ARG A 243 -21.96 19.82 -6.02
CA ARG A 243 -21.09 19.76 -4.83
C ARG A 243 -20.84 18.33 -4.32
N PHE A 244 -21.64 17.36 -4.76
CA PHE A 244 -21.52 15.95 -4.41
C PHE A 244 -20.77 15.10 -5.43
N ASP A 245 -20.31 15.66 -6.55
CA ASP A 245 -19.61 14.91 -7.60
C ASP A 245 -18.37 14.18 -7.07
N GLU A 246 -17.71 14.80 -6.08
CA GLU A 246 -16.51 14.26 -5.42
C GLU A 246 -16.81 13.45 -4.16
N SER A 247 -18.07 13.38 -3.74
CA SER A 247 -18.49 12.56 -2.60
C SER A 247 -18.62 11.10 -3.00
N TYR A 248 -18.48 10.21 -2.01
CA TYR A 248 -18.74 8.80 -2.16
C TYR A 248 -20.14 8.50 -1.62
N GLU A 249 -21.04 8.06 -2.49
CA GLU A 249 -22.37 7.62 -2.09
C GLU A 249 -22.29 6.21 -1.49
N VAL A 250 -22.66 6.11 -0.22
CA VAL A 250 -22.67 4.84 0.53
C VAL A 250 -23.96 4.09 0.26
N ASP A 251 -25.10 4.80 0.32
CA ASP A 251 -26.41 4.24 0.05
C ASP A 251 -27.40 5.35 -0.34
N ARG A 252 -28.53 4.96 -0.92
CA ARG A 252 -29.57 5.84 -1.44
C ARG A 252 -30.95 5.34 -1.02
N TRP A 253 -31.79 6.28 -0.63
CA TRP A 253 -33.19 6.07 -0.27
C TRP A 253 -34.08 7.12 -0.93
N VAL A 254 -35.38 6.88 -0.80
CA VAL A 254 -36.42 7.85 -1.10
C VAL A 254 -37.25 8.07 0.15
N GLY A 255 -37.72 9.31 0.36
CA GLY A 255 -38.37 9.73 1.58
C GLY A 255 -39.69 10.43 1.34
N ASN A 256 -40.59 10.35 2.32
CA ASN A 256 -41.84 11.11 2.35
C ASN A 256 -41.74 12.37 3.22
N ALA A 257 -42.79 13.19 3.23
CA ALA A 257 -42.87 14.40 4.04
C ALA A 257 -42.86 14.17 5.56
N LYS A 258 -43.16 12.94 6.00
CA LYS A 258 -43.17 12.54 7.42
C LYS A 258 -41.78 12.16 7.93
N GLY A 259 -40.81 11.98 7.03
CA GLY A 259 -39.46 11.53 7.36
C GLY A 259 -39.28 10.01 7.30
N ASP A 260 -40.28 9.26 6.79
CA ASP A 260 -40.11 7.82 6.55
C ASP A 260 -39.18 7.61 5.35
N LEU A 261 -38.21 6.71 5.50
CA LEU A 261 -37.25 6.31 4.45
C LEU A 261 -37.64 4.96 3.87
N PHE A 262 -37.60 4.87 2.54
CA PHE A 262 -37.82 3.66 1.76
C PHE A 262 -36.58 3.39 0.91
N GLY A 263 -36.24 2.11 0.69
CA GLY A 263 -35.10 1.77 -0.18
C GLY A 263 -35.29 2.36 -1.59
N TRP A 264 -34.21 2.77 -2.25
CA TRP A 264 -34.28 3.43 -3.56
C TRP A 264 -35.08 2.62 -4.61
N GLY A 265 -35.01 1.30 -4.56
CA GLY A 265 -35.77 0.40 -5.46
C GLY A 265 -37.23 0.13 -5.06
N THR A 266 -37.77 0.73 -4.00
CA THR A 266 -39.10 0.37 -3.46
C THR A 266 -40.25 0.58 -4.46
N CYS A 267 -40.15 1.59 -5.32
CA CYS A 267 -41.13 1.88 -6.37
C CYS A 267 -40.55 1.69 -7.78
N ALA A 268 -39.56 0.81 -7.95
CA ALA A 268 -39.00 0.45 -9.25
C ALA A 268 -39.94 -0.53 -9.97
N GLU A 269 -40.95 0.00 -10.66
CA GLU A 269 -41.98 -0.78 -11.36
C GLU A 269 -41.72 -0.84 -12.87
N ALA A 270 -42.32 -1.83 -13.55
CA ALA A 270 -42.10 -2.04 -14.99
C ALA A 270 -42.74 -0.97 -15.90
N THR A 271 -43.68 -0.18 -15.37
CA THR A 271 -44.40 0.87 -16.12
C THR A 271 -44.46 2.14 -15.30
N ASP A 272 -44.38 3.29 -15.98
CA ASP A 272 -44.45 4.61 -15.35
C ASP A 272 -45.74 4.81 -14.53
N GLU A 273 -46.88 4.29 -15.01
CA GLU A 273 -48.16 4.38 -14.30
C GLU A 273 -48.12 3.67 -12.94
N ALA A 274 -47.58 2.44 -12.90
CA ALA A 274 -47.43 1.66 -11.67
C ALA A 274 -46.41 2.30 -10.71
N GLN A 275 -45.29 2.81 -11.24
CA GLN A 275 -44.29 3.53 -10.46
C GLN A 275 -44.89 4.78 -9.81
N ASN A 276 -45.62 5.59 -10.58
CA ASN A 276 -46.28 6.80 -10.09
C ASN A 276 -47.36 6.47 -9.05
N ALA A 277 -48.11 5.38 -9.25
CA ALA A 277 -49.09 4.91 -8.26
C ALA A 277 -48.41 4.49 -6.94
N CYS A 278 -47.24 3.83 -6.99
CA CYS A 278 -46.45 3.49 -5.81
C CYS A 278 -45.92 4.73 -5.09
N ILE A 279 -45.34 5.68 -5.83
CA ILE A 279 -44.84 6.96 -5.30
C ILE A 279 -45.98 7.71 -4.59
N ALA A 280 -47.14 7.81 -5.23
CA ALA A 280 -48.32 8.47 -4.65
C ALA A 280 -48.84 7.73 -3.41
N LYS A 281 -48.86 6.40 -3.42
CA LYS A 281 -49.27 5.56 -2.28
C LYS A 281 -48.37 5.76 -1.06
N HIS A 282 -47.06 5.85 -1.26
CA HIS A 282 -46.08 6.04 -0.19
C HIS A 282 -45.84 7.52 0.17
N GLY A 283 -46.34 8.45 -0.65
CA GLY A 283 -46.14 9.89 -0.49
C GLY A 283 -44.68 10.30 -0.65
N ILE A 284 -43.93 9.61 -1.52
CA ILE A 284 -42.52 9.86 -1.76
C ILE A 284 -42.36 11.20 -2.48
N ILE A 285 -41.57 12.09 -1.90
CA ILE A 285 -41.35 13.45 -2.43
C ILE A 285 -39.87 13.85 -2.47
N ASN A 286 -38.99 13.10 -1.79
CA ASN A 286 -37.58 13.41 -1.68
C ASN A 286 -36.71 12.21 -2.05
N ASN A 287 -35.57 12.47 -2.66
CA ASN A 287 -34.41 11.59 -2.67
C ASN A 287 -33.58 11.85 -1.40
N VAL A 288 -32.94 10.80 -0.89
CA VAL A 288 -32.03 10.89 0.27
C VAL A 288 -30.77 10.08 -0.04
N ILE A 289 -29.60 10.70 0.08
CA ILE A 289 -28.32 10.01 -0.06
C ILE A 289 -27.60 9.95 1.28
N GLU A 290 -26.96 8.82 1.56
CA GLU A 290 -25.92 8.68 2.58
C GLU A 290 -24.59 8.76 1.87
N TYR A 291 -23.73 9.68 2.30
CA TYR A 291 -22.48 9.94 1.62
C TYR A 291 -21.32 10.16 2.59
N LEU A 292 -20.13 9.88 2.09
CA LEU A 292 -18.86 10.27 2.67
C LEU A 292 -18.28 11.43 1.84
N ASP A 293 -17.93 12.48 2.54
CA ASP A 293 -17.42 13.71 1.96
C ASP A 293 -15.88 13.70 1.94
N TYR A 294 -15.29 14.34 0.94
CA TYR A 294 -13.85 14.25 0.67
C TYR A 294 -13.00 14.85 1.83
N ASP A 295 -13.56 15.81 2.58
CA ASP A 295 -12.95 16.39 3.78
C ASP A 295 -12.55 15.34 4.82
N GLN A 296 -13.23 14.19 4.85
CA GLN A 296 -12.96 13.10 5.79
C GLN A 296 -11.76 12.23 5.40
N MET A 297 -11.32 12.27 4.13
CA MET A 297 -10.31 11.35 3.60
C MET A 297 -9.03 11.36 4.44
N ALA A 298 -8.49 12.54 4.76
CA ALA A 298 -7.24 12.63 5.51
C ALA A 298 -7.37 12.02 6.93
N ALA A 299 -8.47 12.30 7.63
CA ALA A 299 -8.72 11.75 8.96
C ALA A 299 -8.88 10.22 8.91
N MET A 300 -9.62 9.71 7.92
CA MET A 300 -9.75 8.27 7.67
C MET A 300 -8.40 7.62 7.36
N GLN A 301 -7.56 8.24 6.54
CA GLN A 301 -6.24 7.69 6.20
C GLN A 301 -5.29 7.65 7.40
N TRP A 302 -5.28 8.67 8.26
CA TRP A 302 -4.45 8.66 9.46
C TRP A 302 -4.94 7.69 10.52
N THR A 303 -6.26 7.53 10.70
CA THR A 303 -6.83 6.51 11.59
C THR A 303 -6.53 5.10 11.07
N ALA A 304 -6.71 4.87 9.77
CA ALA A 304 -6.29 3.65 9.08
C ALA A 304 -4.80 3.33 9.31
N ALA A 305 -3.92 4.28 9.01
CA ALA A 305 -2.48 4.12 9.21
C ALA A 305 -2.15 3.84 10.69
N GLY A 306 -2.83 4.52 11.62
CA GLY A 306 -2.68 4.28 13.06
C GLY A 306 -3.02 2.84 13.46
N ILE A 307 -4.13 2.29 12.98
CA ILE A 307 -4.54 0.90 13.23
C ILE A 307 -3.50 -0.09 12.68
N LEU A 308 -3.06 0.11 11.43
CA LEU A 308 -2.06 -0.75 10.78
C LEU A 308 -0.70 -0.69 11.48
N LEU A 309 -0.25 0.51 11.89
CA LEU A 309 1.00 0.68 12.63
C LEU A 309 0.92 0.09 14.04
N ALA A 310 -0.23 0.20 14.72
CA ALA A 310 -0.45 -0.46 16.00
C ALA A 310 -0.38 -1.99 15.85
N GLY A 311 -1.02 -2.55 14.82
CA GLY A 311 -0.90 -3.97 14.48
C GLY A 311 0.54 -4.39 14.19
N THR A 312 1.28 -3.56 13.44
CA THR A 312 2.71 -3.76 13.14
C THR A 312 3.53 -3.83 14.43
N ALA A 313 3.30 -2.90 15.36
CA ALA A 313 4.01 -2.85 16.65
C ALA A 313 3.70 -4.08 17.51
N LEU A 314 2.43 -4.52 17.57
CA LEU A 314 2.01 -5.71 18.30
C LEU A 314 2.66 -6.98 17.75
N LEU A 315 2.60 -7.18 16.43
CA LEU A 315 3.21 -8.34 15.75
C LEU A 315 4.74 -8.34 15.93
N THR A 316 5.38 -7.18 15.78
CA THR A 316 6.84 -7.04 16.00
C THR A 316 7.23 -7.33 17.45
N GLY A 317 6.46 -6.82 18.41
CA GLY A 317 6.65 -7.08 19.84
C GLY A 317 6.54 -8.57 20.15
N PHE A 318 5.53 -9.23 19.59
CA PHE A 318 5.36 -10.68 19.68
C PHE A 318 6.55 -11.44 19.10
N VAL A 319 7.04 -11.07 17.91
CA VAL A 319 8.23 -11.69 17.29
C VAL A 319 9.47 -11.54 18.20
N LEU A 320 9.73 -10.33 18.70
CA LEU A 320 10.88 -10.07 19.57
C LEU A 320 10.80 -10.86 20.88
N TRP A 321 9.62 -10.92 21.51
CA TRP A 321 9.37 -11.72 22.70
C TRP A 321 9.52 -13.22 22.42
N ARG A 322 8.98 -13.70 21.30
CA ARG A 322 8.96 -15.12 20.96
C ARG A 322 10.36 -15.67 20.68
N VAL A 323 11.23 -14.86 20.09
CA VAL A 323 12.64 -15.19 19.81
C VAL A 323 13.53 -15.06 21.05
N SER A 324 13.23 -14.13 21.96
CA SER A 324 13.97 -14.05 23.22
C SER A 324 13.60 -15.19 24.18
N ALA A 325 12.33 -15.60 24.21
CA ALA A 325 11.82 -16.60 25.14
C ALA A 325 12.11 -18.06 24.73
N ARG A 326 12.31 -18.37 23.44
CA ARG A 326 12.61 -19.74 22.99
C ARG A 326 13.70 -19.75 21.91
N PRO A 327 14.58 -20.77 21.90
CA PRO A 327 15.52 -20.97 20.80
C PRO A 327 14.79 -21.16 19.46
N LEU A 328 15.36 -20.53 18.43
CA LEU A 328 14.93 -20.59 17.03
C LEU A 328 15.30 -21.92 16.38
#